data_AF-A0A060C958-F1
#
_entry.id   AF-A0A060C958-F1
#
_cell.length_a   1.000
_cell.length_b   1.000
_cell.length_c   1.000
_cell.angle_alpha   90.00
_cell.angle_beta   90.00
_cell.angle_gamma   90.00
#
_symmetry.space_group_name_H-M   'P 1'
#
loop_
_entity.id
_entity.type
_entity.pdbx_description
1 polymer ?
#
loop_
_entity_poly.entity_id
_entity_poly.type
_entity_poly.pdbx_seq_one_letter_code
_entity_poly.pdbx_strand_id
1 'polypeptide(L)'
;MGGIYFYNDWRASTPWGDTRPDYGRPEVRRYILDNARMWLDDYHVDGLRFDMTPYIRSVHGSGYDLPDGWNLMREVNSTLREQRPGLLTIAEDMQGDARITGWDDDGAGFSSQWDGCFVHPVREAIEAYSDADRSVAEVAEACSDRLRPRRLPSCHLHRVARRGGQREVTRRPRGQPVR
;
A
#
# COMPACT_ATOMS: atom_id res chain seq x y z
N MET A 1 -16.07 8.03 -18.81
CA MET A 1 -16.62 6.97 -17.95
C MET A 1 -15.83 5.70 -18.16
N GLY A 2 -15.56 4.97 -17.08
CA GLY A 2 -14.52 3.94 -16.98
C GLY A 2 -14.76 2.66 -17.79
N GLY A 3 -15.93 2.46 -18.37
CA GLY A 3 -16.23 1.25 -19.15
C GLY A 3 -16.76 0.12 -18.27
N ILE A 4 -16.88 -1.09 -18.83
CA ILE A 4 -17.64 -2.19 -18.20
C ILE A 4 -16.96 -2.85 -16.99
N TYR A 5 -15.66 -2.60 -16.78
CA TYR A 5 -14.87 -3.18 -15.70
C TYR A 5 -14.70 -2.25 -14.49
N PHE A 6 -15.17 -1.01 -14.60
CA PHE A 6 -14.92 0.06 -13.62
C PHE A 6 -16.24 0.59 -13.09
N TYR A 7 -16.23 1.14 -11.88
CA TYR A 7 -17.40 1.88 -11.39
C TYR A 7 -17.69 3.04 -12.36
N ASN A 8 -18.96 3.32 -12.60
CA ASN A 8 -19.42 4.41 -13.46
C ASN A 8 -20.18 5.49 -12.67
N ASP A 9 -20.07 5.45 -11.34
CA ASP A 9 -20.63 6.43 -10.41
C ASP A 9 -19.51 7.07 -9.56
N TRP A 10 -19.90 7.75 -8.48
CA TRP A 10 -18.97 8.44 -7.57
C TRP A 10 -17.88 7.52 -6.97
N ARG A 11 -18.13 6.21 -6.92
CA ARG A 11 -17.14 5.21 -6.48
C ARG A 11 -16.03 4.99 -7.50
N ALA A 12 -16.10 5.56 -8.70
CA ALA A 12 -15.00 5.47 -9.67
C ALA A 12 -13.79 6.33 -9.27
N SER A 13 -14.03 7.41 -8.52
CA SER A 13 -13.06 8.48 -8.33
C SER A 13 -11.92 8.08 -7.39
N THR A 14 -10.69 8.26 -7.85
CA THR A 14 -9.46 8.06 -7.09
C THR A 14 -8.51 9.25 -7.30
N PRO A 15 -7.47 9.41 -6.47
CA PRO A 15 -6.41 10.38 -6.73
C PRO A 15 -5.67 10.19 -8.07
N TRP A 16 -5.85 9.05 -8.74
CA TRP A 16 -5.24 8.73 -10.03
C TRP A 16 -6.21 8.81 -11.22
N GLY A 17 -7.44 9.27 -10.98
CA GLY A 17 -8.52 9.37 -11.96
C GLY A 17 -9.69 8.43 -11.69
N ASP A 18 -10.66 8.44 -12.59
CA ASP A 18 -11.88 7.62 -12.51
C ASP A 18 -11.61 6.19 -12.99
N THR A 19 -10.72 5.50 -12.28
CA THR A 19 -10.13 4.22 -12.70
C THR A 19 -10.33 3.10 -11.67
N ARG A 20 -11.22 3.26 -10.69
CA ARG A 20 -11.48 2.19 -9.70
C ARG A 20 -12.22 1.01 -10.34
N PRO A 21 -11.67 -0.22 -10.30
CA PRO A 21 -12.39 -1.41 -10.76
C PRO A 21 -13.70 -1.61 -10.00
N ASP A 22 -14.73 -2.09 -10.68
CA ASP A 22 -16.03 -2.40 -10.06
C ASP A 22 -15.95 -3.73 -9.32
N TYR A 23 -15.59 -3.68 -8.03
CA TYR A 23 -15.44 -4.86 -7.19
C TYR A 23 -16.77 -5.58 -6.93
N GLY A 24 -17.91 -4.95 -7.19
CA GLY A 24 -19.23 -5.58 -7.09
C GLY A 24 -19.49 -6.60 -8.21
N ARG A 25 -18.76 -6.50 -9.33
CA ARG A 25 -18.90 -7.41 -10.47
C ARG A 25 -18.11 -8.70 -10.27
N PRO A 26 -18.77 -9.88 -10.35
CA PRO A 26 -18.08 -11.17 -10.23
C PRO A 26 -16.95 -11.35 -11.24
N GLU A 27 -17.12 -10.88 -12.48
CA GLU A 27 -16.12 -11.03 -13.54
C GLU A 27 -14.84 -10.23 -13.23
N VAL A 28 -14.98 -9.04 -12.63
CA VAL A 28 -13.84 -8.20 -12.22
C VAL A 28 -13.11 -8.86 -11.06
N ARG A 29 -13.82 -9.35 -10.03
CA ARG A 29 -13.21 -10.06 -8.91
C ARG A 29 -12.48 -11.32 -9.36
N ARG A 30 -13.12 -12.09 -10.26
CA ARG A 30 -12.52 -13.31 -10.82
C ARG A 30 -11.24 -13.00 -11.59
N TYR A 31 -11.25 -11.94 -12.42
CA TYR A 31 -10.08 -11.50 -13.15
C TYR A 31 -8.91 -11.15 -12.21
N ILE A 32 -9.18 -10.40 -11.13
CA ILE A 32 -8.15 -10.02 -10.15
C ILE A 32 -7.59 -11.26 -9.44
N LEU A 33 -8.45 -12.19 -9.02
CA LEU A 33 -8.03 -13.44 -8.39
C LEU A 33 -7.19 -14.31 -9.34
N ASP A 34 -7.61 -14.46 -10.59
CA ASP A 34 -6.87 -15.25 -11.58
C ASP A 34 -5.53 -14.56 -11.94
N ASN A 35 -5.46 -13.23 -11.94
CA ASN A 35 -4.19 -12.51 -12.09
C ASN A 35 -3.24 -12.76 -10.90
N ALA A 36 -3.77 -12.74 -9.67
CA ALA A 36 -2.98 -13.08 -8.49
C ALA A 36 -2.44 -14.51 -8.57
N ARG A 37 -3.26 -15.47 -9.01
CA ARG A 37 -2.82 -16.86 -9.23
C ARG A 37 -1.77 -16.97 -10.31
N MET A 38 -1.93 -16.30 -11.46
CA MET A 38 -0.93 -16.29 -12.53
C MET A 38 0.47 -15.96 -11.99
N TRP A 39 0.61 -14.91 -11.16
CA TRP A 39 1.90 -14.57 -10.56
C TRP A 39 2.49 -15.67 -9.68
N LEU A 40 1.66 -16.42 -8.96
CA LEU A 40 2.08 -17.46 -8.03
C LEU A 40 2.33 -18.81 -8.71
N ASP A 41 1.49 -19.15 -9.68
CA ASP A 41 1.45 -20.45 -10.34
C ASP A 41 2.39 -20.47 -11.54
N ASP A 42 2.37 -19.43 -12.38
CA ASP A 42 3.15 -19.39 -13.61
C ASP A 42 4.52 -18.72 -13.40
N TYR A 43 4.59 -17.72 -12.53
CA TYR A 43 5.82 -16.96 -12.25
C TYR A 43 6.47 -17.30 -10.91
N HIS A 44 5.86 -18.19 -10.12
CA HIS A 44 6.43 -18.75 -8.89
C HIS A 44 6.90 -17.71 -7.85
N VAL A 45 6.23 -16.55 -7.75
CA VAL A 45 6.55 -15.59 -6.68
C VAL A 45 6.07 -16.11 -5.32
N ASP A 46 6.81 -15.79 -4.24
CA ASP A 46 6.51 -16.27 -2.88
C ASP A 46 5.45 -15.44 -2.14
N GLY A 47 4.99 -14.35 -2.75
CA GLY A 47 4.05 -13.44 -2.11
C GLY A 47 3.65 -12.26 -2.98
N LEU A 48 2.61 -11.56 -2.53
CA LEU A 48 2.04 -10.40 -3.20
C LEU A 48 1.91 -9.23 -2.24
N ARG A 49 2.31 -8.03 -2.69
CA ARG A 49 1.96 -6.78 -2.02
C ARG A 49 0.79 -6.13 -2.74
N PHE A 50 -0.23 -5.78 -1.98
CA PHE A 50 -1.38 -5.05 -2.49
C PHE A 50 -1.13 -3.58 -2.26
N ASP A 51 -0.97 -2.84 -3.35
CA ASP A 51 -0.74 -1.40 -3.29
C ASP A 51 -2.04 -0.68 -2.95
N MET A 52 -1.94 0.35 -2.11
CA MET A 52 -2.97 1.33 -1.84
C MET A 52 -4.30 0.72 -1.39
N THR A 53 -4.23 -0.33 -0.56
CA THR A 53 -5.39 -1.04 0.01
C THR A 53 -6.40 -0.14 0.70
N PRO A 54 -6.06 1.04 1.31
CA PRO A 54 -7.07 1.96 1.80
C PRO A 54 -8.07 2.40 0.72
N TYR A 55 -7.64 2.56 -0.54
CA TYR A 55 -8.52 2.93 -1.66
C TYR A 55 -9.25 1.74 -2.31
N ILE A 56 -8.91 0.52 -1.91
CA ILE A 56 -9.66 -0.69 -2.24
C ILE A 56 -10.85 -0.82 -1.29
N ARG A 57 -10.64 -0.67 0.02
CA ARG A 57 -11.70 -0.77 1.04
C ARG A 57 -12.54 0.49 1.23
N SER A 58 -12.10 1.61 0.65
CA SER A 58 -12.79 2.87 0.81
C SER A 58 -12.65 3.79 -0.40
N VAL A 59 -13.59 4.71 -0.56
CA VAL A 59 -13.59 5.65 -1.69
C VAL A 59 -12.53 6.73 -1.51
N HIS A 60 -12.31 7.16 -0.27
CA HIS A 60 -11.44 8.30 0.05
C HIS A 60 -10.09 7.92 0.68
N GLY A 61 -9.75 6.62 0.76
CA GLY A 61 -8.51 6.16 1.36
C GLY A 61 -8.51 6.15 2.90
N SER A 62 -9.67 6.38 3.50
CA SER A 62 -9.94 6.22 4.94
C SER A 62 -11.31 5.59 5.15
N GLY A 63 -11.52 4.88 6.26
CA GLY A 63 -12.79 4.22 6.56
C GLY A 63 -13.05 2.92 5.79
N TYR A 64 -14.32 2.49 5.77
CA TYR A 64 -14.78 1.17 5.29
C TYR A 64 -16.06 1.30 4.46
N ASP A 65 -16.15 2.35 3.64
CA ASP A 65 -17.36 2.70 2.88
C ASP A 65 -17.47 1.98 1.53
N LEU A 66 -16.56 1.03 1.22
CA LEU A 66 -16.61 0.20 0.01
C LEU A 66 -16.58 -1.31 0.35
N PRO A 67 -17.73 -1.91 0.75
CA PRO A 67 -17.81 -3.32 1.14
C PRO A 67 -17.36 -4.30 0.05
N ASP A 68 -17.65 -3.99 -1.22
CA ASP A 68 -17.25 -4.82 -2.36
C ASP A 68 -15.72 -5.00 -2.42
N GLY A 69 -14.96 -3.93 -2.15
CA GLY A 69 -13.51 -3.98 -2.13
C GLY A 69 -12.95 -4.69 -0.90
N TRP A 70 -13.60 -4.57 0.25
CA TRP A 70 -13.26 -5.37 1.43
C TRP A 70 -13.44 -6.87 1.15
N ASN A 71 -14.59 -7.24 0.57
CA ASN A 71 -14.91 -8.62 0.20
C ASN A 71 -13.93 -9.17 -0.83
N LEU A 72 -13.53 -8.38 -1.83
CA LEU A 72 -12.49 -8.77 -2.78
C LEU A 72 -11.18 -9.12 -2.06
N MET A 73 -10.68 -8.26 -1.16
CA MET A 73 -9.41 -8.53 -0.46
C MET A 73 -9.51 -9.80 0.38
N ARG A 74 -10.62 -9.98 1.11
CA ARG A 74 -10.87 -11.19 1.91
C ARG A 74 -10.91 -12.44 1.03
N GLU A 75 -11.66 -12.40 -0.07
CA GLU A 75 -11.81 -13.51 -1.01
C GLU A 75 -10.46 -13.93 -1.61
N VAL A 76 -9.65 -12.95 -2.04
CA VAL A 76 -8.32 -13.25 -2.60
C VAL A 76 -7.41 -13.85 -1.53
N ASN A 77 -7.31 -13.24 -0.35
CA ASN A 77 -6.44 -13.76 0.71
C ASN A 77 -6.89 -15.15 1.21
N SER A 78 -8.19 -15.39 1.40
CA SER A 78 -8.68 -16.70 1.85
C SER A 78 -8.37 -17.78 0.82
N THR A 79 -8.65 -17.50 -0.44
CA THR A 79 -8.43 -18.43 -1.56
C THR A 79 -6.95 -18.77 -1.72
N LEU A 80 -6.07 -17.76 -1.72
CA LEU A 80 -4.64 -17.98 -1.90
C LEU A 80 -4.03 -18.75 -0.72
N ARG A 81 -4.47 -18.46 0.51
CA ARG A 81 -4.02 -19.16 1.71
C ARG A 81 -4.42 -20.63 1.71
N GLU A 82 -5.64 -20.95 1.28
CA GLU A 82 -6.11 -22.33 1.14
C GLU A 82 -5.28 -23.11 0.11
N GLN A 83 -4.92 -22.46 -1.00
CA GLN A 83 -4.16 -23.08 -2.08
C GLN A 83 -2.67 -23.21 -1.76
N ARG A 84 -2.09 -22.23 -1.06
CA ARG A 84 -0.66 -22.16 -0.75
C ARG A 84 -0.42 -21.73 0.71
N PRO A 85 -0.46 -22.69 1.66
CA PRO A 85 -0.10 -22.41 3.05
C PRO A 85 1.32 -21.81 3.14
N GLY A 86 1.46 -20.68 3.84
CA GLY A 86 2.75 -19.99 4.00
C GLY A 86 2.99 -18.85 3.00
N LEU A 87 2.10 -18.63 2.02
CA LEU A 87 2.18 -17.48 1.13
C LEU A 87 2.14 -16.15 1.90
N LEU A 88 2.99 -15.21 1.52
CA LEU A 88 3.00 -13.87 2.11
C LEU A 88 2.12 -12.90 1.32
N THR A 89 1.07 -12.37 1.94
CA THR A 89 0.35 -11.21 1.41
C THR A 89 0.57 -10.00 2.31
N ILE A 90 0.93 -8.87 1.69
CA ILE A 90 1.29 -7.63 2.39
C ILE A 90 0.36 -6.52 1.93
N ALA A 91 -0.38 -5.92 2.86
CA ALA A 91 -1.18 -4.74 2.57
C ALA A 91 -0.33 -3.46 2.69
N GLU A 92 -0.35 -2.62 1.66
CA GLU A 92 0.11 -1.23 1.76
C GLU A 92 -0.96 -0.38 2.46
N ASP A 93 -1.30 -0.75 3.71
CA ASP A 93 -2.22 -0.02 4.57
C ASP A 93 -1.45 0.53 5.77
N MET A 94 -1.28 1.85 5.82
CA MET A 94 -0.57 2.52 6.92
C MET A 94 -1.52 3.03 8.02
N GLN A 95 -2.83 2.73 7.93
CA GLN A 95 -3.83 3.24 8.87
C GLN A 95 -3.85 2.48 10.20
N GLY A 96 -3.15 1.34 10.27
CA GLY A 96 -2.96 0.59 11.51
C GLY A 96 -4.21 -0.14 12.02
N ASP A 97 -5.12 -0.53 11.13
CA ASP A 97 -6.31 -1.30 11.50
C ASP A 97 -5.98 -2.79 11.65
N ALA A 98 -6.29 -3.35 12.82
CA ALA A 98 -5.99 -4.75 13.14
C ALA A 98 -6.73 -5.75 12.23
N ARG A 99 -7.90 -5.38 11.68
CA ARG A 99 -8.70 -6.22 10.79
C ARG A 99 -8.02 -6.49 9.46
N ILE A 100 -7.07 -5.66 9.03
CA ILE A 100 -6.32 -5.89 7.79
C ILE A 100 -5.58 -7.24 7.87
N THR A 101 -4.94 -7.51 9.00
CA THR A 101 -4.21 -8.75 9.27
C THR A 101 -5.03 -9.79 10.03
N GLY A 102 -6.30 -9.49 10.32
CA GLY A 102 -7.24 -10.39 10.99
C GLY A 102 -7.61 -11.55 10.08
N TRP A 103 -7.66 -12.76 10.65
CA TRP A 103 -7.97 -14.01 9.92
C TRP A 103 -9.34 -14.59 10.30
N ASP A 104 -10.09 -13.87 11.14
CA ASP A 104 -11.46 -14.17 11.52
C ASP A 104 -12.45 -13.78 10.40
N ASP A 105 -13.74 -13.88 10.69
CA ASP A 105 -14.79 -13.57 9.72
C ASP A 105 -14.87 -12.08 9.35
N ASP A 106 -14.36 -11.22 10.21
CA ASP A 106 -14.35 -9.76 10.01
C ASP A 106 -13.03 -9.23 9.43
N GLY A 107 -12.03 -10.09 9.31
CA GLY A 107 -10.68 -9.75 8.85
C GLY A 107 -10.46 -9.90 7.33
N ALA A 108 -9.53 -9.12 6.80
CA ALA A 108 -9.14 -9.15 5.39
C ALA A 108 -8.09 -10.23 5.07
N GLY A 109 -7.47 -10.87 6.07
CA GLY A 109 -6.64 -12.05 5.89
C GLY A 109 -5.19 -11.81 5.45
N PHE A 110 -4.67 -10.58 5.48
CA PHE A 110 -3.27 -10.33 5.10
C PHE A 110 -2.28 -10.93 6.11
N SER A 111 -1.13 -11.36 5.62
CA SER A 111 -0.02 -11.83 6.47
C SER A 111 0.60 -10.67 7.25
N SER A 112 0.66 -9.47 6.65
CA SER A 112 1.15 -8.25 7.29
C SER A 112 0.60 -6.98 6.64
N GLN A 113 0.79 -5.84 7.31
CA GLN A 113 0.51 -4.51 6.76
C GLN A 113 1.68 -3.55 7.01
N TRP A 114 1.79 -2.48 6.25
CA TRP A 114 2.81 -1.46 6.50
C TRP A 114 2.55 -0.64 7.77
N ASP A 115 3.62 -0.20 8.44
CA ASP A 115 3.50 0.60 9.66
C ASP A 115 3.70 2.10 9.42
N GLY A 116 2.60 2.85 9.42
CA GLY A 116 2.61 4.31 9.37
C GLY A 116 3.38 4.93 10.54
N CYS A 117 3.30 4.34 11.74
CA CYS A 117 3.97 4.89 12.92
C CYS A 117 5.47 4.60 12.95
N PHE A 118 5.97 3.75 12.06
CA PHE A 118 7.39 3.59 11.84
C PHE A 118 7.88 4.61 10.79
N VAL A 119 7.26 4.61 9.61
CA VAL A 119 7.78 5.38 8.47
C VAL A 119 7.75 6.88 8.68
N HIS A 120 6.70 7.44 9.32
CA HIS A 120 6.58 8.89 9.49
C HIS A 120 7.63 9.47 10.44
N PRO A 121 7.80 8.98 11.68
CA PRO A 121 8.82 9.53 12.58
C PRO A 121 10.25 9.30 12.08
N VAL A 122 10.53 8.13 11.51
CA VAL A 122 11.87 7.81 10.97
C VAL A 122 12.20 8.74 9.79
N ARG A 123 11.24 9.01 8.92
CA ARG A 123 11.43 9.92 7.79
C ARG A 123 11.66 11.35 8.25
N GLU A 124 10.85 11.85 9.18
CA GLU A 124 10.99 13.20 9.74
C GLU A 124 12.38 13.40 10.35
N ALA A 125 12.86 12.42 11.11
CA ALA A 125 14.21 12.47 11.68
C ALA A 125 15.33 12.49 10.61
N ILE A 126 15.16 11.78 9.49
CA ILE A 126 16.15 11.75 8.40
C ILE A 126 16.10 13.04 7.57
N GLU A 127 14.91 13.61 7.34
CA GLU A 127 14.73 14.84 6.54
C GLU A 127 15.10 16.11 7.33
N ALA A 128 15.16 16.05 8.66
CA ALA A 128 15.55 17.16 9.52
C ALA A 128 16.97 17.69 9.18
N TYR A 129 17.04 18.97 8.83
CA TYR A 129 18.28 19.65 8.45
C TYR A 129 19.28 19.74 9.61
N SER A 130 18.80 20.06 10.81
CA SER A 130 19.61 20.20 12.02
C SER A 130 19.37 19.04 12.98
N ASP A 131 20.42 18.63 13.69
CA ASP A 131 20.36 17.64 14.76
C ASP A 131 19.44 18.08 15.90
N ALA A 132 19.32 19.38 16.14
CA ALA A 132 18.45 19.96 17.17
C ALA A 132 16.95 19.73 16.89
N ASP A 133 16.59 19.53 15.62
CA ASP A 133 15.20 19.29 15.20
C ASP A 133 14.84 17.79 15.19
N ARG A 134 15.80 16.89 15.50
CA ARG A 134 15.58 15.44 15.51
C ARG A 134 15.11 14.96 16.87
N SER A 135 13.95 14.30 16.89
CA SER A 135 13.47 13.58 18.06
C SER A 135 13.99 12.14 18.08
N VAL A 136 15.04 11.87 18.85
CA VAL A 136 15.52 10.48 19.08
C VAL A 136 14.48 9.65 19.85
N ALA A 137 13.67 10.31 20.69
CA ALA A 137 12.61 9.64 21.44
C ALA A 137 11.52 9.06 20.52
N GLU A 138 11.08 9.84 19.53
CA GLU A 138 10.08 9.37 18.55
C GLU A 138 10.64 8.26 17.65
N VAL A 139 11.92 8.32 17.27
CA VAL A 139 12.57 7.22 16.55
C VAL A 139 12.68 5.96 17.41
N ALA A 140 13.02 6.11 18.70
CA ALA A 140 13.08 4.99 19.62
C ALA A 140 11.70 4.36 19.83
N GLU A 141 10.65 5.16 19.95
CA GLU A 141 9.27 4.69 20.03
C GLU A 141 8.83 3.99 18.73
N ALA A 142 9.13 4.57 17.57
CA ALA A 142 8.86 3.98 16.26
C ALA A 142 9.51 2.59 16.08
N CYS A 143 10.74 2.41 16.56
CA CYS A 143 11.46 1.14 16.53
C CYS A 143 11.02 0.15 17.64
N SER A 144 10.28 0.61 18.63
CA SER A 144 9.85 -0.22 19.76
C SER A 144 8.64 -1.07 19.37
N ASP A 145 8.94 -2.25 18.82
CA ASP A 145 8.03 -3.23 18.20
C ASP A 145 6.99 -3.88 19.15
N ARG A 146 6.92 -3.45 20.41
CA ARG A 146 6.21 -4.18 21.48
C ARG A 146 4.68 -4.17 21.39
N LEU A 147 4.07 -3.41 20.48
CA LEU A 147 2.61 -3.20 20.41
C LEU A 147 1.98 -3.54 19.05
N ARG A 148 2.75 -4.04 18.06
CA ARG A 148 2.32 -4.05 16.65
C ARG A 148 2.60 -5.39 15.94
N PRO A 149 2.02 -6.51 16.39
CA PRO A 149 2.23 -7.79 15.72
C PRO A 149 1.81 -7.72 14.25
N ARG A 150 2.64 -8.27 13.36
CA ARG A 150 2.42 -8.36 11.89
C ARG A 150 2.39 -7.01 11.15
N ARG A 151 3.01 -5.96 11.70
CA ARG A 151 3.30 -4.75 10.93
C ARG A 151 4.74 -4.77 10.42
N LEU A 152 4.93 -4.44 9.15
CA LEU A 152 6.24 -4.37 8.53
C LEU A 152 6.72 -2.90 8.49
N PRO A 153 7.90 -2.59 9.05
CA PRO A 153 8.52 -1.29 8.87
C PRO A 153 8.95 -1.10 7.41
N SER A 154 8.78 0.12 6.88
CA SER A 154 9.22 0.49 5.53
C SER A 154 10.01 1.80 5.60
N CYS A 155 11.29 1.76 5.24
CA CYS A 155 12.18 2.93 5.27
C CYS A 155 12.25 3.67 3.92
N HIS A 156 11.84 3.03 2.81
CA HIS A 156 11.95 3.60 1.47
C HIS A 156 10.72 3.24 0.61
N LEU A 157 9.88 4.25 0.38
CA LEU A 157 8.76 4.16 -0.54
C LEU A 157 9.20 4.68 -1.92
N HIS A 158 9.27 3.81 -2.93
CA HIS A 158 9.33 4.26 -4.32
C HIS A 158 7.97 4.82 -4.74
N ARG A 159 7.63 6.03 -4.28
CA ARG A 159 6.45 6.76 -4.74
C ARG A 159 6.80 7.44 -6.05
N VAL A 160 6.38 6.87 -7.18
CA VAL A 160 6.39 7.60 -8.45
C VAL A 160 5.19 8.54 -8.48
N ALA A 161 5.23 9.59 -7.65
CA ALA A 161 4.35 10.72 -7.83
C ALA A 161 4.87 11.54 -9.01
N ARG A 162 4.16 11.55 -10.15
CA ARG A 162 4.40 12.57 -11.18
C ARG A 162 3.94 13.91 -10.62
N ARG A 163 4.80 14.59 -9.86
CA ARG A 163 4.71 16.05 -9.73
C ARG A 163 5.19 16.63 -11.05
N GLY A 164 4.33 17.40 -11.69
CA GLY A 164 4.67 18.12 -12.92
C GLY A 164 5.89 19.02 -12.71
N GLY A 165 6.76 19.07 -13.72
CA GLY A 165 7.85 20.04 -13.84
C GLY A 165 9.25 19.44 -13.65
N GLN A 166 9.85 19.05 -14.78
CA GLN A 166 11.29 18.99 -15.09
C GLN A 166 12.31 18.71 -13.96
N ARG A 167 12.99 17.55 -14.07
CA ARG A 167 14.33 17.41 -13.50
C ARG A 167 15.31 18.20 -14.36
N GLU A 168 15.61 19.42 -13.98
CA GLU A 168 16.77 20.13 -14.52
C GLU A 168 17.99 19.77 -13.67
N VAL A 169 18.81 18.83 -14.16
CA VAL A 169 20.16 18.61 -13.62
C VAL A 169 21.01 19.77 -14.12
N THR A 170 21.15 20.83 -13.34
CA THR A 170 22.13 21.87 -13.61
C THR A 170 23.52 21.25 -13.42
N ARG A 171 24.13 20.81 -14.53
CA ARG A 171 25.57 20.52 -14.58
C ARG A 171 26.30 21.84 -14.35
N ARG A 172 27.05 21.96 -13.25
CA ARG A 172 28.03 23.05 -13.10
C ARG A 172 28.99 23.02 -14.31
N PRO A 173 29.26 24.15 -14.98
CA PRO A 173 30.35 24.20 -15.94
C PRO A 173 31.67 24.03 -15.19
N ARG A 174 32.54 23.13 -15.68
CA ARG A 174 33.92 23.02 -15.22
C ARG A 174 34.70 24.24 -15.69
N GLY A 175 35.37 24.91 -14.76
CA GLY A 175 36.43 25.87 -15.05
C GLY A 175 36.09 27.32 -14.70
N GLN A 176 36.41 27.73 -13.48
CA GLN A 176 36.81 29.10 -13.18
C GLN A 176 37.93 29.07 -12.13
N PRO A 177 39.00 29.87 -12.31
CA PRO A 177 40.14 29.89 -11.40
C PRO A 177 39.77 30.61 -10.10
N VAL A 178 40.29 30.10 -8.99
CA VAL A 178 40.22 30.74 -7.68
C VAL A 178 41.04 32.05 -7.76
N ARG A 179 40.40 33.17 -7.42
CA ARG A 179 41.07 34.39 -6.98
C ARG A 179 40.92 34.51 -5.48
#